data_AF-C9W4I4-F1
#
_entry.id   AF-C9W4I4-F1
#
_cell.length_a   1.000
_cell.length_b   1.000
_cell.length_c   1.000
_cell.angle_alpha   90.00
_cell.angle_beta   90.00
_cell.angle_gamma   90.00
#
_symmetry.space_group_name_H-M   'P 1'
#
loop_
_entity.id
_entity.type
_entity.pdbx_description
1 polymer ?
#
loop_
_entity_poly.entity_id
_entity_poly.type
_entity_poly.pdbx_seq_one_letter_code
_entity_poly.pdbx_strand_id
1 'polypeptide(L)' 'MRTLCILLVFLVAVCVFIAQHPAHACDFSSCWAGCQADHSINFRRAYCDGQHCVCVVVTGG' A
#
# COMPACT_ATOMS: atom_id res chain seq x y z
N MET A 1 -1.29 -34.38 -18.69
CA MET A 1 -0.43 -34.37 -17.48
C MET A 1 0.56 -33.21 -17.49
N ARG A 2 1.37 -33.03 -18.55
CA ARG A 2 2.37 -31.94 -18.65
C ARG A 2 1.81 -30.52 -18.43
N THR A 3 0.63 -30.24 -18.97
CA THR A 3 -0.03 -28.91 -18.87
C THR A 3 -0.43 -28.55 -17.45
N LEU A 4 -0.89 -29.52 -16.65
CA LEU A 4 -1.28 -29.31 -15.25
C LEU A 4 -0.08 -28.93 -14.39
N CYS A 5 1.07 -29.55 -14.64
CA CYS A 5 2.31 -29.21 -13.93
C CYS A 5 2.74 -27.76 -14.22
N ILE A 6 2.62 -27.31 -15.47
CA ILE A 6 2.98 -25.93 -15.85
C ILE A 6 2.05 -24.93 -15.16
N LEU A 7 0.74 -25.19 -15.16
CA LEU A 7 -0.25 -24.33 -14.49
C LEU A 7 0.01 -24.23 -12.98
N LEU A 8 0.35 -25.34 -12.33
CA LEU A 8 0.68 -25.36 -10.90
C LEU A 8 1.93 -24.53 -10.59
N VAL A 9 2.98 -24.63 -11.40
CA VAL A 9 4.20 -23.83 -11.22
C VAL A 9 3.90 -22.33 -11.38
N PHE A 10 3.10 -21.95 -12.38
CA PHE A 10 2.66 -20.56 -12.56
C PHE A 10 1.83 -20.05 -11.38
N LEU A 11 0.87 -20.85 -10.91
CA LEU A 11 0.04 -20.51 -9.76
C LEU A 11 0.90 -20.25 -8.51
N VAL A 12 1.84 -21.15 -8.22
CA VAL A 12 2.75 -21.02 -7.07
C VAL A 12 3.62 -19.77 -7.20
N ALA A 13 4.18 -19.49 -8.38
CA ALA A 13 4.98 -18.29 -8.60
C ALA A 13 4.18 -17.00 -8.36
N VAL A 14 2.93 -16.95 -8.83
CA VAL A 14 2.03 -15.81 -8.61
C VAL A 14 1.69 -15.66 -7.13
N CYS A 15 1.36 -16.75 -6.43
CA CYS A 15 1.08 -16.71 -5.00
C CYS A 15 2.27 -16.21 -4.17
N VAL A 16 3.49 -16.67 -4.49
CA VAL A 16 4.72 -16.23 -3.83
C VAL A 16 4.98 -14.75 -4.10
N PHE A 17 4.77 -14.29 -5.33
CA PHE A 17 4.92 -12.88 -5.70
C PHE A 17 3.96 -11.96 -4.92
N ILE A 18 2.69 -12.36 -4.79
CA ILE A 18 1.68 -11.62 -4.01
C ILE A 18 2.02 -11.62 -2.51
N ALA A 19 2.56 -12.73 -1.98
CA ALA A 19 2.99 -12.80 -0.58
C ALA A 19 4.23 -11.93 -0.29
N GLN A 20 5.13 -11.76 -1.26
CA GLN A 20 6.32 -10.91 -1.16
C GLN A 20 6.01 -9.42 -1.36
N HIS A 21 4.97 -9.10 -2.11
CA HIS A 21 4.42 -7.75 -2.26
C HIS A 21 3.07 -7.67 -1.55
N PRO A 22 3.03 -7.69 -0.21
CA PRO A 22 1.78 -7.54 0.49
C PRO A 22 1.17 -6.20 0.07
N ALA A 23 -0.08 -6.23 -0.41
CA ALA A 23 -0.91 -5.05 -0.60
C ALA A 23 -1.14 -4.26 0.71
N HIS A 24 -0.59 -4.76 1.82
CA HIS A 24 -0.52 -4.12 3.14
C HIS A 24 0.68 -3.18 3.31
N ALA A 25 1.51 -2.97 2.28
CA ALA A 25 2.34 -1.77 2.23
C ALA A 25 1.37 -0.59 2.10
N CYS A 26 1.23 0.16 3.20
CA CYS A 26 0.46 1.39 3.36
C CYS A 26 -0.28 1.82 2.09
N ASP A 27 -1.60 1.62 2.06
CA ASP A 27 -2.39 2.08 0.93
C ASP A 27 -2.37 3.60 0.94
N PHE A 28 -1.63 4.16 -0.02
CA PHE A 28 -1.50 5.60 -0.19
C PHE A 28 -2.87 6.27 -0.31
N SER A 29 -3.84 5.63 -0.97
CA SER A 29 -5.19 6.17 -1.13
C SER A 29 -5.90 6.29 0.22
N SER A 30 -5.92 5.20 0.99
CA SER A 30 -6.50 5.19 2.34
C SER A 30 -5.75 6.13 3.30
N CYS A 31 -4.42 6.20 3.20
CA CYS A 31 -3.57 7.08 4.00
C CYS A 31 -3.84 8.55 3.69
N TRP A 32 -3.90 8.91 2.41
CA TRP A 32 -4.22 10.26 1.96
C TRP A 32 -5.61 10.69 2.42
N ALA A 33 -6.62 9.83 2.24
CA ALA A 33 -7.99 10.10 2.65
C ALA A 33 -8.10 10.32 4.17
N GLY A 34 -7.44 9.48 4.99
CA GLY A 34 -7.39 9.63 6.44
C GLY A 34 -6.73 10.93 6.88
N CYS A 35 -5.52 11.21 6.37
CA CYS A 35 -4.80 12.43 6.69
C CYS A 35 -5.55 13.71 6.28
N GLN A 36 -6.24 13.68 5.13
CA GLN A 36 -7.06 14.79 4.67
C GLN A 36 -8.30 14.99 5.55
N ALA A 37 -8.91 13.91 6.04
CA ALA A 37 -10.05 13.98 6.96
C ALA A 37 -9.65 14.54 8.33
N ASP A 38 -8.51 14.11 8.89
CA ASP A 38 -8.05 14.52 10.22
C ASP A 38 -7.55 15.97 10.25
N HIS A 39 -6.85 16.41 9.19
CA HIS A 39 -6.13 17.69 9.20
C HIS A 39 -6.67 18.75 8.25
N SER A 40 -7.65 18.40 7.40
CA SER A 40 -8.41 19.29 6.51
C SER A 40 -7.57 20.40 5.86
N ILE A 41 -7.73 21.65 6.29
CA ILE A 41 -7.09 22.84 5.72
C ILE A 41 -5.57 22.90 5.95
N ASN A 42 -5.07 22.22 6.98
CA ASN A 42 -3.65 22.18 7.31
C ASN A 42 -2.95 21.03 6.60
N PHE A 43 -3.67 20.14 5.93
CA PHE A 43 -3.09 19.00 5.25
C PHE A 43 -2.29 19.43 4.01
N ARG A 44 -1.02 19.01 3.93
CA ARG A 44 -0.11 19.37 2.84
C ARG A 44 0.22 18.18 1.93
N ARG A 45 0.50 17.02 2.52
CA ARG A 45 0.78 15.77 1.82
C ARG A 45 0.66 14.59 2.79
N ALA A 46 0.28 13.42 2.29
CA ALA A 46 0.47 12.15 2.97
C ALA A 46 1.48 11.32 2.19
N TYR A 47 2.24 10.46 2.87
CA TYR A 47 3.06 9.45 2.21
C TYR A 47 3.19 8.22 3.09
N CYS A 48 3.60 7.13 2.47
CA CYS A 48 3.83 5.86 3.13
C CYS A 48 5.31 5.69 3.42
N ASP A 49 5.65 5.58 4.71
CA ASP A 49 6.98 5.22 5.19
C ASP A 49 6.97 3.74 5.58
N GLY A 50 7.26 2.88 4.61
CA GLY A 50 7.13 1.43 4.75
C GLY A 50 5.69 1.00 5.02
N GLN A 51 5.40 0.59 6.26
CA GLN A 51 4.06 0.18 6.70
C GLN A 51 3.28 1.30 7.42
N HIS A 52 3.92 2.46 7.67
CA HIS A 52 3.30 3.57 8.38
C HIS A 52 2.81 4.67 7.43
N CYS A 53 1.59 5.15 7.69
CA CYS A 53 1.04 6.34 7.04
C CYS A 53 1.53 7.59 7.76
N VAL A 54 2.14 8.51 7.02
CA VAL A 54 2.66 9.78 7.54
C VAL A 54 1.89 10.94 6.94
N CYS A 55 1.24 11.72 7.80
CA CYS A 55 0.54 12.95 7.44
C CYS A 55 1.46 14.16 7.66
N VAL A 56 1.68 14.96 6.62
CA VAL A 56 2.40 16.23 6.73
C VAL A 56 1.40 17.35 6.73
N VAL A 57 1.37 18.07 7.84
CA VAL A 57 0.50 19.22 8.06
C VAL A 57 1.31 20.51 8.15
N VAL A 58 0.72 21.60 7.69
CA VAL A 58 1.25 22.95 7.88
C VAL A 58 0.86 23.39 9.29
N THR A 59 1.84 23.46 10.18
CA THR A 59 1.71 24.22 11.42
C THR A 59 2.06 25.67 11.08
N GLY A 60 1.04 26.52 10.99
CA GLY A 60 1.24 27.96 10.81
C GLY A 60 2.02 28.51 12.02
N GLY A 61 3.20 29.06 11.75
CA GLY A 61 3.96 29.87 12.71
C GLY A 61 3.59 31.33 12.61
#